data_AF-A0A2V8SGZ3-F1
#
_entry.id   AF-A0A2V8SGZ3-F1
#
_cell.length_a   1.000
_cell.length_b   1.000
_cell.length_c   1.000
_cell.angle_alpha   90.00
_cell.angle_beta   90.00
_cell.angle_gamma   90.00
#
_symmetry.space_group_name_H-M   'P 1'
#
loop_
_entity.id
_entity.type
_entity.pdbx_description
1 polymer ?
#
loop_
_entity_poly.entity_id
_entity_poly.type
_entity_poly.pdbx_seq_one_letter_code
_entity_poly.pdbx_strand_id
1 'polypeptide(L)'
;MEDFDGDGFLDIMASSMGLRDQLHLFHNNGDGTFTERSEAAGLTGEVGGLNIVHADYDNDGHPDVLVLRGGWMQKGGVYPKSLLRNLGDGTFEDVTEKAGILTAHPTQTGSWADYDGDGWLDLFVGNEALPGDPHPASRSSGTSRAWCGVTSTTTAGPTCTSRSSTTTTSCTATTGRACRPGRAARIGASPT
;
A
#
# COMPACT_ATOMS: atom_id res chain seq x y z
N MET A 1 11.72 1.33 10.05
CA MET A 1 12.47 0.81 11.19
C MET A 1 11.55 -0.16 11.86
N GLU A 2 11.99 -1.40 11.98
CA GLU A 2 11.22 -2.49 12.59
C GLU A 2 12.20 -3.63 12.92
N ASP A 3 11.83 -4.53 13.82
CA ASP A 3 12.58 -5.76 14.10
C ASP A 3 12.22 -6.83 13.04
N PHE A 4 13.01 -6.90 11.95
CA PHE A 4 12.65 -7.74 10.79
C PHE A 4 13.11 -9.19 10.93
N ASP A 5 14.09 -9.48 11.77
CA ASP A 5 14.58 -10.84 12.03
C ASP A 5 14.23 -11.38 13.42
N GLY A 6 13.51 -10.60 14.24
CA GLY A 6 12.97 -11.02 15.53
C GLY A 6 14.02 -11.09 16.63
N ASP A 7 15.16 -10.43 16.48
CA ASP A 7 16.27 -10.48 17.43
C ASP A 7 16.12 -9.49 18.61
N GLY A 8 15.08 -8.65 18.57
CA GLY A 8 14.76 -7.65 19.59
C GLY A 8 15.43 -6.29 19.36
N PHE A 9 16.16 -6.10 18.26
CA PHE A 9 16.75 -4.83 17.86
C PHE A 9 16.06 -4.29 16.61
N LEU A 10 15.77 -2.99 16.59
CA LEU A 10 15.16 -2.36 15.41
C LEU A 10 16.20 -2.23 14.29
N ASP A 11 15.84 -2.76 13.13
CA ASP A 11 16.57 -2.66 11.87
C ASP A 11 16.14 -1.44 11.05
N ILE A 12 16.90 -1.16 10.00
CA ILE A 12 16.63 -0.05 9.07
C ILE A 12 16.50 -0.58 7.65
N MET A 13 15.33 -0.41 7.06
CA MET A 13 15.16 -0.47 5.61
C MET A 13 15.15 0.95 5.03
N ALA A 14 15.95 1.17 3.99
CA ALA A 14 16.14 2.47 3.36
C ALA A 14 15.94 2.37 1.84
N SER A 15 15.07 3.23 1.31
CA SER A 15 14.87 3.42 -0.12
C SER A 15 15.48 4.72 -0.63
N SER A 16 15.52 4.85 -1.95
CA SER A 16 15.82 6.08 -2.66
C SER A 16 14.67 6.44 -3.62
N MET A 17 14.56 7.73 -3.96
CA MET A 17 13.65 8.21 -5.00
C MET A 17 14.02 7.69 -6.39
N GLY A 18 15.27 7.29 -6.63
CA GLY A 18 15.68 6.74 -7.93
C GLY A 18 15.02 5.39 -8.18
N LEU A 19 14.25 5.26 -9.27
CA LEU A 19 13.50 4.04 -9.63
C LEU A 19 14.36 2.80 -9.91
N ARG A 20 15.68 2.94 -9.91
CA ARG A 20 16.65 1.85 -10.13
C ARG A 20 17.71 1.77 -9.04
N ASP A 21 17.62 2.61 -8.02
CA ASP A 21 18.54 2.57 -6.89
C ASP A 21 18.15 1.38 -6.02
N GLN A 22 19.12 0.64 -5.49
CA GLN A 22 18.83 -0.55 -4.68
C GLN A 22 18.07 -0.18 -3.40
N LEU A 23 17.10 -1.01 -2.99
CA LEU A 23 16.51 -0.98 -1.66
C LEU A 23 17.49 -1.65 -0.69
N HIS A 24 17.80 -0.99 0.42
CA HIS A 24 18.80 -1.49 1.37
C HIS A 24 18.16 -1.92 2.69
N LEU A 25 18.64 -3.04 3.23
CA LEU A 25 18.34 -3.48 4.59
C LEU A 25 19.63 -3.46 5.41
N PHE A 26 19.57 -2.81 6.57
CA PHE A 26 20.65 -2.71 7.54
C PHE A 26 20.21 -3.36 8.84
N HIS A 27 20.85 -4.48 9.17
CA HIS A 27 20.66 -5.21 10.42
C HIS A 27 21.39 -4.51 11.56
N ASN A 28 20.72 -4.36 12.70
CA ASN A 28 21.27 -3.72 13.89
C ASN A 28 22.07 -4.72 14.74
N ASN A 29 23.38 -4.50 14.89
CA ASN A 29 24.24 -5.42 15.62
C ASN A 29 24.11 -5.33 17.16
N GLY A 30 23.25 -4.44 17.67
CA GLY A 30 23.04 -4.22 19.12
C GLY A 30 24.14 -3.42 19.82
N ASP A 31 25.17 -2.97 19.09
CA ASP A 31 26.31 -2.21 19.61
C ASP A 31 26.40 -0.78 19.05
N GLY A 32 25.33 -0.32 18.40
CA GLY A 32 25.25 0.98 17.72
C GLY A 32 25.83 0.96 16.32
N THR A 33 26.26 -0.20 15.81
CA THR A 33 26.66 -0.39 14.41
C THR A 33 25.59 -1.16 13.63
N PHE A 34 25.67 -1.05 12.30
CA PHE A 34 24.76 -1.73 11.39
C PHE A 34 25.53 -2.52 10.34
N THR A 35 25.00 -3.67 9.95
CA THR A 35 25.51 -4.48 8.85
C THR A 35 24.51 -4.49 7.71
N GLU A 36 24.96 -4.14 6.50
CA GLU A 36 24.12 -4.24 5.32
C GLU A 36 23.85 -5.72 4.99
N ARG A 37 22.57 -6.07 4.86
CA ARG A 37 22.09 -7.44 4.62
C ARG A 37 21.19 -7.57 3.39
N SER A 38 21.10 -6.54 2.55
CA SER A 38 20.19 -6.47 1.39
C SER A 38 20.21 -7.73 0.50
N GLU A 39 21.40 -8.22 0.14
CA GLU A 39 21.54 -9.43 -0.69
C GLU A 39 21.11 -10.70 0.07
N ALA A 40 21.55 -10.85 1.32
CA ALA A 40 21.21 -12.00 2.16
C ALA A 40 19.70 -12.06 2.49
N ALA A 41 19.05 -10.91 2.56
CA ALA A 41 17.62 -10.76 2.78
C ALA A 41 16.77 -11.02 1.53
N GLY A 42 17.39 -11.32 0.38
CA GLY A 42 16.67 -11.56 -0.87
C GLY A 42 16.17 -10.30 -1.58
N LEU A 43 16.66 -9.11 -1.20
CA LEU A 43 16.21 -7.84 -1.76
C LEU A 43 16.94 -7.43 -3.06
N THR A 44 17.86 -8.26 -3.57
CA THR A 44 18.58 -7.96 -4.81
C THR A 44 17.60 -7.76 -5.97
N GLY A 45 17.60 -6.57 -6.56
CA GLY A 45 16.68 -6.22 -7.65
C GLY A 45 15.39 -5.52 -7.18
N GLU A 46 15.10 -5.52 -5.88
CA GLU A 46 14.13 -4.58 -5.31
C GLU A 46 14.75 -3.19 -5.28
N VAL A 47 14.15 -2.28 -6.04
CA VAL A 47 14.73 -0.95 -6.28
C VAL A 47 13.79 0.16 -5.86
N GLY A 48 14.30 1.37 -5.70
CA GLY A 48 13.57 2.60 -5.45
C GLY A 48 12.71 2.56 -4.18
N GLY A 49 11.76 3.49 -4.15
CA GLY A 49 10.83 3.66 -3.03
C GLY A 49 10.72 5.13 -2.68
N LEU A 50 9.72 5.80 -3.25
CA LEU A 50 9.31 7.13 -2.80
C LEU A 50 8.81 7.08 -1.35
N ASN A 51 8.15 5.97 -1.00
CA ASN A 51 7.60 5.74 0.32
C ASN A 51 7.68 4.25 0.66
N ILE A 52 7.91 3.96 1.93
CA ILE A 52 7.86 2.61 2.51
C ILE A 52 6.86 2.65 3.66
N VAL A 53 5.90 1.74 3.64
CA VAL A 53 4.99 1.51 4.77
C VAL A 53 4.99 0.03 5.13
N HIS A 54 5.02 -0.29 6.41
CA HIS A 54 5.07 -1.67 6.90
C HIS A 54 3.84 -2.01 7.73
N ALA A 55 3.45 -3.28 7.70
CA ALA A 55 2.39 -3.88 8.50
C ALA A 55 2.49 -5.41 8.41
N ASP A 56 2.06 -6.12 9.44
CA ASP A 56 1.82 -7.57 9.38
C ASP A 56 0.49 -7.80 8.65
N TYR A 57 0.51 -7.92 7.31
CA TYR A 57 -0.73 -7.90 6.53
C TYR A 57 -1.44 -9.26 6.53
N ASP A 58 -0.71 -10.34 6.81
CA ASP A 58 -1.24 -11.70 6.85
C ASP A 58 -1.31 -12.31 8.26
N ASN A 59 -1.11 -11.49 9.29
CA ASN A 59 -1.19 -11.84 10.70
C ASN A 59 -0.28 -13.02 11.07
N ASP A 60 0.89 -13.13 10.43
CA ASP A 60 1.88 -14.17 10.74
C ASP A 60 2.88 -13.76 11.84
N GLY A 61 2.78 -12.52 12.33
CA GLY A 61 3.61 -11.97 13.39
C GLY A 61 4.91 -11.33 12.88
N HIS A 62 5.12 -11.28 11.56
CA HIS A 62 6.30 -10.67 10.96
C HIS A 62 5.90 -9.44 10.14
N PRO A 63 6.41 -8.25 10.48
CA PRO A 63 6.07 -7.04 9.73
C PRO A 63 6.53 -7.11 8.26
N ASP A 64 5.57 -7.02 7.34
CA ASP A 64 5.80 -6.97 5.90
C ASP A 64 6.01 -5.53 5.41
N VAL A 65 6.50 -5.38 4.18
CA VAL A 65 6.90 -4.09 3.64
C VAL A 65 6.24 -3.80 2.29
N LEU A 66 5.55 -2.66 2.19
CA LEU A 66 5.07 -2.11 0.93
C LEU A 66 6.00 -0.99 0.45
N VAL A 67 6.56 -1.16 -0.75
CA VAL A 67 7.42 -0.18 -1.41
C VAL A 67 6.65 0.53 -2.51
N LEU A 68 6.45 1.83 -2.37
CA LEU A 68 5.68 2.68 -3.27
C LEU A 68 6.61 3.55 -4.11
N ARG A 69 6.31 3.71 -5.40
CA ARG A 69 7.24 4.25 -6.41
C ARG A 69 6.56 5.17 -7.40
N GLY A 70 7.35 6.04 -8.00
CA GLY A 70 6.98 6.79 -9.19
C GLY A 70 6.12 8.04 -8.96
N GLY A 71 5.62 8.28 -7.74
CA GLY A 71 4.92 9.53 -7.43
C GLY A 71 5.74 10.77 -7.80
N TRP A 72 5.05 11.79 -8.30
CA TRP A 72 5.59 13.04 -8.88
C TRP A 72 6.39 12.89 -10.17
N MET A 73 6.48 11.69 -10.75
CA MET A 73 7.22 11.44 -12.00
C MET A 73 6.31 11.33 -13.23
N GLN A 74 5.00 11.59 -13.10
CA GLN A 74 4.02 11.54 -14.19
C GLN A 74 4.13 10.22 -14.99
N LYS A 75 4.17 10.30 -16.34
CA LYS A 75 4.32 9.13 -17.22
C LYS A 75 5.65 8.38 -17.01
N GLY A 76 6.68 9.05 -16.47
CA GLY A 76 7.94 8.43 -16.11
C GLY A 76 7.88 7.61 -14.81
N GLY A 77 6.83 7.79 -14.01
CA GLY A 77 6.59 7.10 -12.74
C GLY A 77 5.73 5.84 -12.85
N VAL A 78 5.45 5.37 -14.08
CA VAL A 78 4.70 4.14 -14.32
C VAL A 78 5.60 2.95 -13.97
N TYR A 79 5.68 2.65 -12.67
CA TYR A 79 6.53 1.62 -12.10
C TYR A 79 5.74 0.88 -11.02
N PRO A 80 5.75 -0.46 -10.99
CA PRO A 80 4.97 -1.21 -10.01
C PRO A 80 5.49 -1.00 -8.57
N LYS A 81 4.56 -0.89 -7.63
CA LYS A 81 4.83 -1.07 -6.20
C LYS A 81 5.19 -2.53 -5.90
N SER A 82 5.94 -2.78 -4.83
CA SER A 82 6.23 -4.13 -4.33
C SER A 82 5.59 -4.34 -2.96
N LEU A 83 4.99 -5.49 -2.71
CA LEU A 83 4.68 -5.99 -1.36
C LEU A 83 5.65 -7.13 -1.07
N LEU A 84 6.53 -6.89 -0.11
CA LEU A 84 7.58 -7.79 0.32
C LEU A 84 7.11 -8.45 1.61
N ARG A 85 6.79 -9.73 1.54
CA ARG A 85 6.43 -10.53 2.71
C ARG A 85 7.67 -10.85 3.52
N ASN A 86 7.66 -10.60 4.82
CA ASN A 86 8.74 -11.03 5.71
C ASN A 86 8.55 -12.52 6.07
N LEU A 87 9.60 -13.32 5.93
CA LEU A 87 9.54 -14.76 6.25
C LEU A 87 9.92 -15.07 7.72
N GLY A 88 10.24 -14.04 8.50
CA GLY A 88 10.54 -14.15 9.93
C GLY A 88 11.96 -14.57 10.28
N ASP A 89 12.81 -14.72 9.27
CA ASP A 89 14.24 -15.06 9.40
C ASP A 89 15.16 -13.96 8.85
N GLY A 90 14.62 -12.74 8.68
CA GLY A 90 15.31 -11.61 8.06
C GLY A 90 15.34 -11.65 6.53
N THR A 91 14.64 -12.59 5.89
CA THR A 91 14.48 -12.66 4.44
C THR A 91 13.09 -12.24 3.98
N PHE A 92 13.00 -11.78 2.72
CA PHE A 92 11.78 -11.27 2.13
C PHE A 92 11.44 -11.96 0.81
N GLU A 93 10.14 -12.13 0.57
CA GLU A 93 9.58 -12.61 -0.71
C GLU A 93 8.71 -11.53 -1.34
N ASP A 94 8.94 -11.19 -2.62
CA ASP A 94 7.98 -10.36 -3.37
C ASP A 94 6.70 -11.16 -3.68
N VAL A 95 5.60 -10.76 -3.02
CA VAL A 95 4.28 -11.36 -3.18
C VAL A 95 3.30 -10.46 -3.93
N THR A 96 3.76 -9.39 -4.58
CA THR A 96 2.93 -8.37 -5.26
C THR A 96 1.91 -8.97 -6.23
N GLU A 97 2.35 -9.89 -7.08
CA GLU A 97 1.47 -10.57 -8.03
C GLU A 97 0.53 -11.56 -7.34
N LYS A 98 1.07 -12.35 -6.39
CA LYS A 98 0.30 -13.34 -5.61
C LYS A 98 -0.82 -12.68 -4.80
N ALA A 99 -0.56 -11.50 -4.25
CA ALA A 99 -1.51 -10.67 -3.51
C ALA A 99 -2.51 -9.94 -4.44
N GLY A 100 -2.28 -9.95 -5.76
CA GLY A 100 -3.16 -9.32 -6.74
C GLY A 100 -3.11 -7.77 -6.75
N ILE A 101 -2.04 -7.17 -6.22
CA ILE A 101 -1.83 -5.71 -6.21
C ILE A 101 -0.95 -5.21 -7.36
N LEU A 102 -0.44 -6.10 -8.21
CA LEU A 102 0.46 -5.76 -9.31
C LEU A 102 -0.22 -4.83 -10.31
N THR A 103 0.11 -3.54 -10.22
CA THR A 103 -0.39 -2.52 -11.15
C THR A 103 0.70 -1.48 -11.42
N ALA A 104 0.85 -1.10 -12.68
CA ALA A 104 1.79 -0.08 -13.10
C ALA A 104 1.12 1.31 -13.04
N HIS A 105 1.12 1.91 -11.84
CA HIS A 105 0.72 3.30 -11.62
C HIS A 105 1.72 3.99 -10.71
N PRO A 106 1.97 5.29 -10.90
CA PRO A 106 2.74 6.05 -9.94
C PRO A 106 1.99 6.09 -8.60
N THR A 107 2.66 5.70 -7.54
CA THR A 107 2.12 5.57 -6.18
C THR A 107 2.83 6.54 -5.25
N GLN A 108 2.08 7.17 -4.34
CA GLN A 108 2.62 8.17 -3.41
C GLN A 108 2.68 7.69 -1.96
N THR A 109 1.59 7.09 -1.49
CA THR A 109 1.44 6.67 -0.09
C THR A 109 0.45 5.51 0.00
N GLY A 110 0.47 4.82 1.13
CA GLY A 110 -0.48 3.78 1.46
C GLY A 110 -0.83 3.81 2.95
N SER A 111 -1.97 3.25 3.31
CA SER A 111 -2.41 3.10 4.68
C SER A 111 -2.95 1.70 4.90
N TRP A 112 -2.50 1.10 5.99
CA TRP A 112 -2.99 -0.18 6.50
C TRP A 112 -3.95 0.07 7.65
N ALA A 113 -5.14 -0.50 7.59
CA ALA A 113 -6.06 -0.59 8.72
C ALA A 113 -7.11 -1.66 8.45
N ASP A 114 -7.73 -2.17 9.50
CA ASP A 114 -8.94 -2.98 9.39
C ASP A 114 -10.14 -2.05 9.14
N TYR A 115 -10.42 -1.73 7.88
CA TYR A 115 -11.46 -0.75 7.52
C TYR A 115 -12.85 -1.37 7.52
N ASP A 116 -12.97 -2.69 7.31
CA ASP A 116 -14.26 -3.40 7.31
C ASP A 116 -14.59 -4.15 8.61
N GLY A 117 -13.63 -4.19 9.54
CA GLY A 117 -13.80 -4.74 10.89
C GLY A 117 -13.73 -6.26 10.94
N ASP A 118 -13.07 -6.92 9.98
CA ASP A 118 -12.98 -8.37 9.87
C ASP A 118 -11.75 -8.97 10.59
N GLY A 119 -10.89 -8.12 11.16
CA GLY A 119 -9.67 -8.49 11.87
C GLY A 119 -8.45 -8.72 10.97
N TRP A 120 -8.56 -8.43 9.67
CA TRP A 120 -7.44 -8.41 8.73
C TRP A 120 -7.15 -6.98 8.31
N LEU A 121 -5.88 -6.66 8.05
CA LEU A 121 -5.52 -5.34 7.56
C LEU A 121 -5.88 -5.20 6.09
N ASP A 122 -6.64 -4.16 5.74
CA ASP A 122 -6.82 -3.73 4.37
C ASP A 122 -5.77 -2.68 3.97
N LEU A 123 -5.47 -2.65 2.67
CA LEU A 123 -4.58 -1.67 2.06
C LEU A 123 -5.33 -0.63 1.24
N PHE A 124 -5.14 0.64 1.56
CA PHE A 124 -5.48 1.76 0.67
C PHE A 124 -4.20 2.38 0.09
N VAL A 125 -4.16 2.56 -1.25
CA VAL A 125 -3.02 3.17 -1.94
C VAL A 125 -3.44 4.45 -2.66
N GLY A 126 -2.70 5.53 -2.41
CA GLY A 126 -2.81 6.77 -3.16
C GLY A 126 -2.02 6.70 -4.46
N ASN A 127 -2.73 6.62 -5.59
CA ASN A 127 -2.16 6.66 -6.94
C ASN A 127 -2.19 8.09 -7.49
N GLU A 128 -1.16 8.47 -8.25
CA GLU A 128 -1.19 9.65 -9.09
C GLU A 128 -1.88 9.31 -10.42
N ALA A 129 -2.75 10.21 -10.88
CA ALA A 129 -3.42 10.10 -12.18
C ALA A 129 -3.14 11.34 -13.01
N LEU A 130 -2.92 11.16 -14.31
CA LEU A 130 -2.76 12.27 -15.25
C LEU A 130 -4.10 12.65 -15.88
N PRO A 131 -4.23 13.88 -16.40
CA PRO A 131 -5.42 14.28 -17.15
C PRO A 131 -5.69 13.31 -18.31
N GLY A 132 -6.85 12.65 -18.29
CA GLY A 132 -7.26 11.68 -19.31
C GLY A 132 -6.98 10.22 -18.97
N ASP A 133 -6.28 9.91 -17.87
CA ASP A 133 -6.15 8.53 -17.40
C ASP A 133 -7.50 8.03 -16.85
N PRO A 134 -7.92 6.79 -17.16
CA PRO A 134 -9.00 6.16 -16.43
C PRO A 134 -8.54 5.99 -14.98
N HIS A 135 -9.16 6.68 -14.02
CA HIS A 135 -8.78 6.64 -12.60
C HIS A 135 -8.71 5.20 -12.10
N PRO A 136 -7.51 4.63 -11.93
CA PRO A 136 -7.35 3.26 -11.47
C PRO A 136 -7.30 3.32 -9.95
N ALA A 137 -8.46 3.12 -9.33
CA ALA A 137 -8.44 2.50 -8.01
C ALA A 137 -8.05 1.04 -8.24
N SER A 138 -6.76 0.71 -8.15
CA SER A 138 -6.33 -0.68 -8.27
C SER A 138 -6.68 -1.44 -7.00
N ARG A 139 -7.61 -2.39 -7.17
CA ARG A 139 -8.15 -3.29 -6.14
C ARG A 139 -7.43 -4.62 -6.14
N SER A 140 -6.68 -4.93 -5.09
CA SER A 140 -6.35 -6.32 -4.76
C SER A 140 -7.41 -6.87 -3.82
N SER A 141 -8.18 -7.84 -4.29
CA SER A 141 -9.02 -8.66 -3.42
C SER A 141 -8.22 -9.88 -2.97
N GLY A 142 -7.36 -9.70 -1.98
CA GLY A 142 -6.99 -10.77 -1.05
C GLY A 142 -8.02 -10.73 0.09
N THR A 143 -8.92 -11.71 0.12
CA THR A 143 -9.86 -12.04 1.21
C THR A 143 -10.64 -10.99 2.02
N SER A 144 -10.67 -9.70 1.70
CA SER A 144 -11.57 -8.74 2.40
C SER A 144 -12.30 -7.80 1.42
N ARG A 145 -13.56 -7.48 1.72
CA ARG A 145 -14.56 -6.94 0.77
C ARG A 145 -15.08 -5.58 1.26
N ALA A 146 -14.51 -4.47 0.80
CA ALA A 146 -15.22 -3.24 0.38
C ALA A 146 -14.21 -2.19 -0.12
N TRP A 147 -14.54 -1.43 -1.19
CA TRP A 147 -13.65 -0.40 -1.75
C TRP A 147 -14.40 0.93 -1.82
N CYS A 148 -13.81 1.96 -1.24
CA CYS A 148 -14.19 3.36 -1.44
C CYS A 148 -12.95 4.13 -1.91
N GLY A 149 -12.83 4.35 -3.22
CA GLY A 149 -11.80 5.24 -3.75
C GLY A 149 -12.12 6.69 -3.38
N VAL A 150 -11.19 7.38 -2.74
CA VAL A 150 -11.17 8.85 -2.70
C VAL A 150 -10.16 9.30 -3.75
N THR A 151 -10.66 9.74 -4.91
CA THR A 151 -9.85 10.47 -5.88
C THR A 151 -9.79 11.92 -5.41
N SER A 152 -8.58 12.45 -5.15
CA SER A 152 -8.41 13.89 -5.04
C SER A 152 -8.44 14.48 -6.45
N THR A 153 -9.62 14.84 -6.94
CA THR A 153 -9.69 15.76 -8.07
C THR A 153 -9.50 17.18 -7.54
N THR A 154 -8.46 17.86 -8.03
CA THR A 154 -8.44 19.33 -8.01
C THR A 154 -9.45 19.82 -9.05
N THR A 155 -10.74 19.60 -8.78
CA THR A 155 -11.79 20.27 -9.52
C THR A 155 -11.95 21.64 -8.88
N ALA A 156 -11.77 22.69 -9.67
CA ALA A 156 -12.20 24.04 -9.29
C ALA A 156 -13.60 23.93 -8.68
N GLY A 157 -13.75 24.39 -7.44
CA GLY A 157 -14.99 24.27 -6.69
C GLY A 157 -16.17 24.81 -7.50
N PRO A 158 -17.40 24.34 -7.23
CA PRO A 158 -18.57 24.83 -7.94
C PRO A 158 -18.66 26.35 -7.75
N THR A 159 -18.67 27.09 -8.84
CA THR A 159 -19.02 28.50 -8.86
C THR A 159 -20.48 28.64 -8.43
N CYS A 160 -20.71 28.88 -7.13
CA CYS A 160 -21.98 29.34 -6.63
C CYS A 160 -22.22 30.77 -7.13
N THR A 161 -22.91 30.92 -8.26
CA THR A 161 -23.51 32.21 -8.63
C THR A 161 -24.72 32.45 -7.74
N SER A 162 -24.56 33.33 -6.75
CA SER A 162 -25.68 33.77 -5.91
C SER A 162 -26.71 34.53 -6.76
N ARG A 163 -27.96 34.09 -6.73
CA ARG A 163 -29.11 34.96 -6.96
C ARG A 163 -30.19 34.66 -5.92
N SER A 164 -30.62 35.74 -5.27
CA SER A 164 -31.58 35.76 -4.17
C SER A 164 -32.92 35.14 -4.55
N SER A 165 -33.46 34.29 -3.69
CA SER A 165 -34.74 34.49 -2.97
C SER A 165 -35.22 33.14 -2.44
N THR A 166 -35.37 33.09 -1.11
CA THR A 166 -36.24 32.21 -0.32
C THR A 166 -36.79 30.96 -1.03
N THR A 167 -36.02 29.87 -1.06
CA THR A 167 -36.51 28.49 -1.07
C THR A 167 -35.40 27.58 -0.56
N THR A 168 -35.67 26.80 0.49
CA THR A 168 -34.75 25.80 1.03
C THR A 168 -34.58 24.68 0.01
N THR A 169 -33.45 24.62 -0.70
CA THR A 169 -33.09 23.47 -1.54
C THR A 169 -32.51 22.39 -0.63
N SER A 170 -33.28 21.34 -0.36
CA SER A 170 -32.79 20.12 0.28
C SER A 170 -31.92 19.33 -0.71
N CYS A 171 -30.62 19.22 -0.45
CA CYS A 171 -29.74 18.28 -1.15
C CYS A 171 -29.96 16.87 -0.57
N THR A 172 -30.74 16.04 -1.24
CA THR A 172 -30.93 14.63 -0.85
C THR A 172 -29.69 13.84 -1.26
N ALA A 173 -28.90 13.36 -0.28
CA ALA A 173 -27.86 12.38 -0.54
C ALA A 173 -28.52 11.03 -0.88
N THR A 174 -28.32 10.53 -2.09
CA THR A 174 -28.75 9.18 -2.47
C THR A 174 -27.99 8.18 -1.61
N THR A 175 -28.67 7.55 -0.65
CA THR A 175 -28.12 6.46 0.17
C THR A 175 -27.74 5.29 -0.73
N GLY A 176 -26.44 5.10 -0.95
CA GLY A 176 -25.88 3.87 -1.52
C GLY A 176 -26.13 2.69 -0.58
N ARG A 177 -26.52 1.54 -1.14
CA ARG A 177 -26.84 0.29 -0.43
C ARG A 177 -25.76 -0.10 0.57
N ALA A 178 -26.16 -0.36 1.81
CA ALA A 178 -25.35 -1.06 2.81
C ALA A 178 -24.98 -2.47 2.29
N CYS A 179 -23.69 -2.77 2.20
CA CYS A 179 -23.18 -4.11 1.95
C CYS A 179 -23.40 -4.97 3.20
N ARG A 180 -24.08 -6.11 3.06
CA ARG A 180 -24.15 -7.16 4.09
C ARG A 180 -23.08 -8.22 3.82
N PRO A 181 -22.36 -8.73 4.83
CA PRO A 181 -21.33 -9.73 4.63
C PRO A 181 -21.96 -11.10 4.34
N GLY A 182 -21.55 -11.72 3.24
CA GLY A 182 -21.74 -13.14 2.97
C GLY A 182 -20.43 -13.87 3.25
N ARG A 183 -20.49 -14.96 4.03
CA ARG A 183 -19.33 -15.82 4.37
C ARG A 183 -18.62 -16.31 3.10
N ALA A 184 -17.31 -16.11 3.01
CA ALA A 184 -16.43 -16.79 2.05
C ALA A 184 -15.06 -17.09 2.68
N ALA A 185 -14.38 -18.11 2.13
CA ALA A 185 -13.38 -18.95 2.79
C ALA A 185 -11.93 -18.43 2.75
N ARG A 186 -11.12 -18.97 3.68
CA ARG A 186 -9.70 -18.66 3.97
C ARG A 186 -8.75 -19.03 2.82
N ILE A 187 -7.74 -18.20 2.61
CA ILE A 187 -6.52 -18.55 1.86
C ILE A 187 -5.50 -18.99 2.92
N GLY A 188 -4.98 -20.23 2.82
CA GLY A 188 -3.95 -20.74 3.76
C GLY A 188 -4.12 -22.18 4.28
N ALA A 189 -5.11 -22.96 3.84
CA ALA A 189 -5.15 -24.40 4.13
C ALA A 189 -4.82 -25.20 2.86
N SER A 190 -3.59 -25.72 2.77
CA SER A 190 -3.25 -26.77 1.80
C SER A 190 -4.15 -28.00 2.03
N PRO A 191 -4.67 -28.66 0.98
CA PRO A 191 -5.33 -29.94 1.12
C PRO A 191 -4.27 -31.04 1.31
N THR A 192 -4.34 -31.77 2.42
CA THR A 192 -3.78 -33.13 2.51
C THR A 192 -4.77 -34.14 1.96
#